data_AF-R4S2G5-F1
#
_entry.id   AF-R4S2G5-F1
#
_cell.length_a   1.000
_cell.length_b   1.000
_cell.length_c   1.000
_cell.angle_alpha   90.00
_cell.angle_beta   90.00
_cell.angle_gamma   90.00
#
_symmetry.space_group_name_H-M   'P 1'
#
loop_
_entity.id
_entity.type
_entity.pdbx_description
1 polymer ?
#
loop_
_entity_poly.entity_id
_entity_poly.type
_entity_poly.pdbx_seq_one_letter_code
_entity_poly.pdbx_strand_id
1 'polypeptide(L)'
;MSKVLEHLTGSTRYQGNVVYNLAPQQLDTVLNPDSTQPNLTPEQRNNPNTEAVLGLVRLSNDNPVVTNADVTISLNNNQLTVAPVSGSTRYQGSVIYNLAPQQLDTVLNPDSTQPNLTPEQRNNPNTEAVLGLVRLSNDNPVVTNADVTISLNNNQLTVAPVSGSTRYQGSVVYNVAPQLPNVLKPAATTQIELAENERTNLQSQSVLDKIKKATDSQVQLEDVKITLIDNNKKLQVKALATSSYQGEVIYNLQQAQASELSNVLEPSTVPRKVTLPSLENLDTEANKKAVLEQIAKDQTLTLNDVTITFDNDKKTVTVATKEETKNFKGQVVYGIQQAPPSSILTPPTKTYFWSWTLLIVLVVALISGSGYYYAQGKKNPNPKSTKR
;
A
#
# COMPACT_ATOMS: atom_id res chain seq x y z
N MET A 1 -25.47 -65.45 22.50
CA MET A 1 -25.81 -66.89 22.51
C MET A 1 -27.31 -67.01 22.73
N SER A 2 -28.08 -67.49 21.75
CA SER A 2 -29.55 -67.50 21.85
C SER A 2 -30.02 -68.66 22.75
N LYS A 3 -31.00 -68.40 23.63
CA LYS A 3 -31.63 -69.43 24.47
C LYS A 3 -33.09 -69.59 24.08
N VAL A 4 -33.51 -70.84 23.89
CA VAL A 4 -34.75 -71.21 23.19
C VAL A 4 -36.00 -70.70 23.92
N LEU A 5 -36.95 -70.16 23.14
CA LEU A 5 -38.26 -69.72 23.62
C LEU A 5 -39.23 -70.92 23.72
N GLU A 6 -39.01 -71.80 24.69
CA GLU A 6 -39.96 -72.90 24.96
C GLU A 6 -41.22 -72.40 25.66
N HIS A 7 -42.34 -72.47 24.93
CA HIS A 7 -43.64 -71.95 25.38
C HIS A 7 -44.37 -72.98 26.25
N LEU A 8 -44.12 -72.96 27.57
CA LEU A 8 -44.72 -73.88 28.54
C LEU A 8 -46.23 -73.61 28.77
N THR A 9 -47.06 -74.03 27.83
CA THR A 9 -48.52 -74.10 27.99
C THR A 9 -48.88 -75.20 29.00
N GLY A 10 -49.25 -74.85 30.23
CA GLY A 10 -49.82 -75.85 31.15
C GLY A 10 -49.73 -75.64 32.67
N SER A 11 -49.29 -74.49 33.21
CA SER A 11 -49.26 -74.27 34.66
C SER A 11 -50.03 -73.02 35.11
N THR A 12 -51.18 -73.24 35.75
CA THR A 12 -52.00 -72.19 36.38
C THR A 12 -51.65 -71.94 37.86
N ARG A 13 -50.60 -72.57 38.39
CA ARG A 13 -50.26 -72.55 39.83
C ARG A 13 -49.21 -71.50 40.24
N TYR A 14 -48.63 -70.77 39.29
CA TYR A 14 -47.71 -69.67 39.55
C TYR A 14 -48.01 -68.46 38.67
N GLN A 15 -49.03 -67.67 39.05
CA GLN A 15 -49.15 -66.29 38.58
C GLN A 15 -48.23 -65.39 39.41
N GLY A 16 -46.97 -65.29 38.98
CA GLY A 16 -45.98 -64.37 39.56
C GLY A 16 -45.24 -63.64 38.46
N ASN A 17 -45.09 -62.32 38.59
CA ASN A 17 -44.33 -61.53 37.65
C ASN A 17 -42.83 -61.86 37.78
N VAL A 18 -42.30 -62.65 36.85
CA VAL A 18 -40.86 -62.95 36.78
C VAL A 18 -40.13 -61.72 36.23
N VAL A 19 -39.65 -60.86 37.13
CA VAL A 19 -38.83 -59.69 36.77
C VAL A 19 -37.41 -60.16 36.46
N TYR A 20 -37.10 -60.29 35.18
CA TYR A 20 -35.75 -60.58 34.71
C TYR A 20 -34.87 -59.32 34.79
N ASN A 21 -34.16 -59.13 35.90
CA ASN A 21 -33.03 -58.20 35.96
C ASN A 21 -31.88 -58.75 35.10
N LEU A 22 -31.89 -58.37 33.82
CA LEU A 22 -30.73 -58.54 32.94
C LEU A 22 -29.61 -57.60 33.40
N ALA A 23 -28.38 -58.10 33.45
CA ALA A 23 -27.22 -57.26 33.67
C ALA A 23 -26.96 -56.36 32.43
N PRO A 24 -26.45 -55.13 32.59
CA PRO A 24 -26.10 -54.28 31.45
C PRO A 24 -25.04 -54.94 30.56
N GLN A 25 -25.16 -54.77 29.24
CA GLN A 25 -24.22 -55.32 28.27
C GLN A 25 -22.93 -54.48 28.22
N GLN A 26 -21.78 -55.10 27.99
CA GLN A 26 -20.53 -54.36 27.84
C GLN A 26 -20.49 -53.69 26.46
N LEU A 27 -20.09 -52.42 26.38
CA LEU A 27 -20.02 -51.70 25.11
C LEU A 27 -19.02 -52.32 24.11
N ASP A 28 -17.99 -53.03 24.57
CA ASP A 28 -17.04 -53.77 23.71
C ASP A 28 -17.66 -55.00 23.01
N THR A 29 -18.91 -55.36 23.34
CA THR A 29 -19.68 -56.42 22.66
C THR A 29 -20.70 -55.91 21.63
N VAL A 30 -20.92 -54.59 21.56
CA VAL A 30 -21.86 -53.90 20.64
C VAL A 30 -21.23 -52.68 19.95
N LEU A 31 -19.90 -52.60 20.01
CA LEU A 31 -19.02 -51.71 19.27
C LEU A 31 -17.81 -52.57 18.88
N ASN A 32 -17.07 -52.16 17.86
CA ASN A 32 -15.87 -52.87 17.41
C ASN A 32 -14.64 -52.28 18.12
N PRO A 33 -14.10 -52.84 19.22
CA PRO A 33 -12.92 -52.27 19.90
C PRO A 33 -11.67 -52.34 19.01
N ASP A 34 -11.56 -53.37 18.17
CA ASP A 34 -10.43 -53.62 17.27
C ASP A 34 -10.58 -52.91 15.91
N SER A 35 -11.49 -51.93 15.80
CA SER A 35 -11.73 -51.20 14.55
C SER A 35 -10.50 -50.40 14.12
N THR A 36 -10.19 -50.43 12.83
CA THR A 36 -9.22 -49.50 12.22
C THR A 36 -9.65 -48.06 12.50
N GLN A 37 -8.71 -47.22 12.94
CA GLN A 37 -8.94 -45.86 13.46
C GLN A 37 -10.08 -45.11 12.73
N PRO A 38 -11.22 -44.80 13.41
CA PRO A 38 -12.35 -44.15 12.77
C PRO A 38 -11.96 -42.84 12.07
N ASN A 39 -12.16 -42.78 10.75
CA ASN A 39 -11.79 -41.62 9.95
C ASN A 39 -12.86 -40.52 10.07
N LEU A 40 -12.83 -39.79 11.19
CA LEU A 40 -13.76 -38.69 11.44
C LEU A 40 -13.41 -37.45 10.60
N THR A 41 -14.42 -36.88 9.93
CA THR A 41 -14.31 -35.61 9.19
C THR A 41 -14.03 -34.43 10.14
N PRO A 42 -13.55 -33.27 9.61
CA PRO A 42 -13.36 -32.05 10.38
C PRO A 42 -14.56 -31.69 11.27
N GLU A 43 -15.79 -31.78 10.75
CA GLU A 43 -17.04 -31.44 11.44
C GLU A 43 -17.38 -32.48 12.52
N GLN A 44 -17.27 -33.77 12.17
CA GLN A 44 -17.52 -34.90 13.08
C GLN A 44 -16.61 -34.87 14.31
N ARG A 45 -15.40 -34.33 14.20
CA ARG A 45 -14.48 -34.20 15.35
C ARG A 45 -14.92 -33.12 16.35
N ASN A 46 -15.71 -32.14 15.94
CA ASN A 46 -16.23 -31.11 16.86
C ASN A 46 -17.60 -31.47 17.44
N ASN A 47 -18.40 -32.22 16.68
CA ASN A 47 -19.63 -32.82 17.16
C ASN A 47 -19.55 -34.36 17.13
N PRO A 48 -18.71 -34.97 17.99
CA PRO A 48 -18.52 -36.41 18.03
C PRO A 48 -19.78 -37.15 18.50
N ASN A 49 -20.70 -36.48 19.18
CA ASN A 49 -21.95 -37.07 19.68
C ASN A 49 -23.06 -37.12 18.63
N THR A 50 -22.75 -37.70 17.46
CA THR A 50 -23.69 -37.86 16.33
C THR A 50 -23.81 -39.31 15.89
N GLU A 51 -24.99 -39.69 15.39
CA GLU A 51 -25.30 -41.04 14.89
C GLU A 51 -24.36 -41.49 13.75
N ALA A 52 -23.86 -40.54 12.95
CA ALA A 52 -22.85 -40.80 11.93
C ALA A 52 -21.51 -41.26 12.53
N VAL A 53 -21.09 -40.66 13.65
CA VAL A 53 -19.86 -41.05 14.37
C VAL A 53 -20.05 -42.41 15.06
N LEU A 54 -21.21 -42.65 15.70
CA LEU A 54 -21.51 -43.96 16.29
C LEU A 54 -21.57 -45.06 15.22
N GLY A 55 -22.09 -44.75 14.03
CA GLY A 55 -22.10 -45.64 12.86
C GLY A 55 -20.73 -46.08 12.35
N LEU A 56 -19.65 -45.36 12.67
CA LEU A 56 -18.27 -45.73 12.32
C LEU A 56 -17.63 -46.72 13.30
N VAL A 57 -18.25 -46.96 14.46
CA VAL A 57 -17.71 -47.79 15.55
C VAL A 57 -18.63 -48.93 16.01
N ARG A 58 -19.92 -48.91 15.66
CA ARG A 58 -20.84 -50.08 15.77
C ARG A 58 -20.33 -51.27 14.96
N LEU A 59 -20.72 -52.48 15.36
CA LEU A 59 -20.56 -53.69 14.56
C LEU A 59 -21.71 -53.79 13.55
N SER A 60 -21.43 -54.29 12.34
CA SER A 60 -22.41 -54.28 11.24
C SER A 60 -23.62 -55.22 11.42
N ASN A 61 -23.71 -55.95 12.55
CA ASN A 61 -24.75 -56.94 12.86
C ASN A 61 -25.39 -56.72 14.26
N ASP A 62 -25.27 -55.53 14.84
CA ASP A 62 -25.69 -55.27 16.23
C ASP A 62 -27.20 -55.42 16.47
N ASN A 63 -27.56 -56.53 17.14
CA ASN A 63 -28.80 -56.68 17.87
C ASN A 63 -28.47 -57.09 19.32
N PRO A 64 -28.66 -56.20 20.33
CA PRO A 64 -29.41 -54.95 20.26
C PRO A 64 -28.65 -53.77 19.65
N VAL A 65 -29.38 -52.90 18.94
CA VAL A 65 -28.85 -51.62 18.46
C VAL A 65 -28.58 -50.68 19.65
N VAL A 66 -27.33 -50.24 19.77
CA VAL A 66 -26.92 -49.12 20.63
C VAL A 66 -27.14 -47.78 19.91
N THR A 67 -27.74 -46.78 20.56
CA THR A 67 -28.09 -45.48 19.96
C THR A 67 -27.41 -44.30 20.68
N ASN A 68 -27.42 -43.11 20.08
CA ASN A 68 -26.99 -41.87 20.74
C ASN A 68 -27.85 -41.46 21.95
N ALA A 69 -28.97 -42.16 22.23
CA ALA A 69 -29.70 -42.04 23.49
C ALA A 69 -29.17 -42.98 24.59
N ASP A 70 -28.39 -44.00 24.22
CA ASP A 70 -27.79 -45.00 25.11
C ASP A 70 -26.35 -44.67 25.53
N VAL A 71 -25.62 -43.90 24.70
CA VAL A 71 -24.22 -43.55 24.90
C VAL A 71 -23.95 -42.04 24.73
N THR A 72 -22.94 -41.55 25.44
CA THR A 72 -22.28 -40.28 25.17
C THR A 72 -20.96 -40.54 24.44
N ILE A 73 -20.73 -39.81 23.36
CA ILE A 73 -19.47 -39.85 22.60
C ILE A 73 -18.72 -38.53 22.80
N SER A 74 -17.45 -38.62 23.18
CA SER A 74 -16.58 -37.46 23.39
C SER A 74 -15.25 -37.64 22.68
N LEU A 75 -14.65 -36.55 22.19
CA LEU A 75 -13.33 -36.53 21.57
C LEU A 75 -12.40 -35.61 22.36
N ASN A 76 -11.25 -36.11 22.77
CA ASN A 76 -10.22 -35.33 23.47
C ASN A 76 -8.83 -35.76 22.98
N ASN A 77 -7.98 -34.84 22.52
CA ASN A 77 -6.61 -35.11 22.04
C ASN A 77 -6.51 -36.28 21.02
N ASN A 78 -7.49 -36.37 20.11
CA ASN A 78 -7.70 -37.46 19.16
C ASN A 78 -7.97 -38.85 19.77
N GLN A 79 -8.43 -38.90 21.01
CA GLN A 79 -9.02 -40.09 21.63
C GLN A 79 -10.54 -39.95 21.69
N LEU A 80 -11.25 -40.75 20.89
CA LEU A 80 -12.71 -40.83 20.84
C LEU A 80 -13.19 -41.87 21.86
N THR A 81 -13.88 -41.43 22.90
CA THR A 81 -14.43 -42.31 23.94
C THR A 81 -15.94 -42.43 23.78
N VAL A 82 -16.43 -43.67 23.69
CA VAL A 82 -17.85 -44.02 23.76
C VAL A 82 -18.12 -44.63 25.13
N ALA A 83 -19.02 -44.02 25.90
CA ALA A 83 -19.42 -44.49 27.23
C ALA A 83 -20.96 -44.42 27.37
N PRO A 84 -21.61 -45.23 28.22
CA PRO A 84 -23.05 -45.17 28.43
C PRO A 84 -23.50 -43.81 28.96
N VAL A 85 -24.73 -43.41 28.68
CA VAL A 85 -25.35 -42.27 29.37
C VAL A 85 -25.42 -42.55 30.89
N SER A 86 -25.33 -41.49 31.70
CA SER A 86 -25.35 -41.61 33.16
C SER A 86 -26.63 -42.30 33.63
N GLY A 87 -26.48 -43.37 34.43
CA GLY A 87 -27.61 -44.19 34.89
C GLY A 87 -28.15 -45.21 33.88
N SER A 88 -27.47 -45.45 32.75
CA SER A 88 -27.87 -46.49 31.80
C SER A 88 -27.97 -47.87 32.46
N THR A 89 -29.14 -48.50 32.34
CA THR A 89 -29.38 -49.90 32.73
C THR A 89 -29.16 -50.88 31.58
N ARG A 90 -28.94 -50.38 30.35
CA ARG A 90 -28.75 -51.20 29.15
C ARG A 90 -27.30 -51.56 28.90
N TYR A 91 -26.37 -50.62 29.12
CA TYR A 91 -24.96 -50.77 28.77
C TYR A 91 -24.01 -50.30 29.87
N GLN A 92 -22.84 -50.92 29.94
CA GLN A 92 -21.74 -50.62 30.88
C GLN A 92 -20.36 -50.72 30.18
N GLY A 93 -19.29 -50.36 30.90
CA GLY A 93 -17.94 -50.24 30.34
C GLY A 93 -17.75 -48.97 29.51
N SER A 94 -16.65 -48.88 28.75
CA SER A 94 -16.40 -47.82 27.76
C SER A 94 -15.42 -48.33 26.71
N VAL A 95 -15.53 -47.81 25.47
CA VAL A 95 -14.65 -48.16 24.35
C VAL A 95 -13.93 -46.91 23.88
N ILE A 96 -12.63 -47.05 23.59
CA ILE A 96 -11.71 -45.94 23.36
C ILE A 96 -10.99 -46.15 22.02
N TYR A 97 -11.13 -45.19 21.11
CA TYR A 97 -10.50 -45.18 19.80
C TYR A 97 -9.46 -44.07 19.71
N ASN A 98 -8.19 -44.43 19.53
CA ASN A 98 -7.16 -43.46 19.17
C ASN A 98 -7.26 -43.19 17.67
N LEU A 99 -7.48 -41.93 17.28
CA LEU A 99 -7.63 -41.49 15.88
C LEU A 99 -6.31 -40.98 15.31
N ALA A 100 -6.17 -40.99 13.98
CA ALA A 100 -5.07 -40.33 13.31
C ALA A 100 -5.13 -38.78 13.48
N PRO A 101 -3.98 -38.08 13.54
CA PRO A 101 -3.92 -36.62 13.47
C PRO A 101 -4.57 -36.09 12.19
N GLN A 102 -5.27 -34.96 12.28
CA GLN A 102 -5.77 -34.26 11.10
C GLN A 102 -4.62 -33.57 10.37
N GLN A 103 -4.66 -33.53 9.04
CA GLN A 103 -3.78 -32.62 8.31
C GLN A 103 -4.22 -31.16 8.56
N LEU A 104 -3.27 -30.22 8.56
CA LEU A 104 -3.63 -28.80 8.67
C LEU A 104 -4.30 -28.24 7.40
N ASP A 105 -4.09 -28.83 6.24
CA ASP A 105 -4.73 -28.43 4.97
C ASP A 105 -6.24 -28.79 4.89
N THR A 106 -6.76 -29.63 5.79
CA THR A 106 -8.21 -29.90 5.90
C THR A 106 -8.93 -28.95 6.86
N VAL A 107 -8.23 -27.99 7.47
CA VAL A 107 -8.80 -27.02 8.43
C VAL A 107 -8.33 -25.56 8.22
N LEU A 108 -7.16 -25.39 7.60
CA LEU A 108 -6.67 -24.14 7.04
C LEU A 108 -6.90 -24.15 5.53
N ASN A 109 -7.11 -22.98 4.92
CA ASN A 109 -7.34 -22.84 3.48
C ASN A 109 -5.98 -22.73 2.78
N PRO A 110 -5.43 -23.77 2.12
CA PRO A 110 -4.12 -23.67 1.48
C PRO A 110 -4.11 -22.72 0.28
N ASP A 111 -5.25 -22.57 -0.39
CA ASP A 111 -5.43 -21.75 -1.60
C ASP A 111 -5.82 -20.28 -1.30
N SER A 112 -5.71 -19.86 -0.04
CA SER A 112 -6.03 -18.48 0.37
C SER A 112 -5.13 -17.46 -0.32
N THR A 113 -5.71 -16.34 -0.75
CA THR A 113 -4.94 -15.21 -1.30
C THR A 113 -4.02 -14.61 -0.23
N GLN A 114 -2.92 -13.98 -0.67
CA GLN A 114 -1.82 -13.57 0.21
C GLN A 114 -2.33 -12.78 1.45
N PRO A 115 -2.21 -13.32 2.67
CA PRO A 115 -2.87 -12.73 3.83
C PRO A 115 -2.37 -11.31 4.10
N ASN A 116 -3.29 -10.40 4.40
CA ASN A 116 -2.98 -8.99 4.61
C ASN A 116 -2.57 -8.72 6.07
N LEU A 117 -1.29 -8.92 6.36
CA LEU A 117 -0.74 -8.79 7.71
C LEU A 117 -0.35 -7.34 8.02
N THR A 118 -0.92 -6.77 9.09
CA THR A 118 -0.48 -5.48 9.65
C THR A 118 0.99 -5.54 10.12
N PRO A 119 1.69 -4.40 10.28
CA PRO A 119 3.05 -4.40 10.82
C PRO A 119 3.16 -5.10 12.18
N GLU A 120 2.14 -4.96 13.03
CA GLU A 120 2.05 -5.61 14.34
C GLU A 120 1.92 -7.13 14.21
N GLN A 121 1.03 -7.61 13.33
CA GLN A 121 0.86 -9.03 13.01
C GLN A 121 2.10 -9.65 12.38
N ARG A 122 2.94 -8.87 11.66
CA ARG A 122 4.22 -9.36 11.12
C ARG A 122 5.29 -9.50 12.19
N ASN A 123 5.30 -8.58 13.17
CA ASN A 123 6.21 -8.63 14.31
C ASN A 123 5.81 -9.70 15.34
N ASN A 124 4.52 -10.03 15.44
CA ASN A 124 4.00 -11.12 16.26
C ASN A 124 2.97 -11.97 15.48
N PRO A 125 3.44 -12.92 14.63
CA PRO A 125 2.56 -13.73 13.78
C PRO A 125 1.77 -14.79 14.55
N ASN A 126 2.19 -15.16 15.77
CA ASN A 126 1.53 -16.19 16.56
C ASN A 126 0.31 -15.66 17.34
N THR A 127 -0.67 -15.11 16.62
CA THR A 127 -1.90 -14.53 17.18
C THR A 127 -3.16 -15.05 16.50
N GLU A 128 -4.26 -15.18 17.26
CA GLU A 128 -5.56 -15.65 16.77
C GLU A 128 -6.10 -14.81 15.58
N ALA A 129 -5.76 -13.52 15.55
CA ALA A 129 -6.09 -12.63 14.44
C ALA A 129 -5.36 -12.99 13.14
N VAL A 130 -4.16 -13.59 13.21
CA VAL A 130 -3.42 -14.08 12.04
C VAL A 130 -3.95 -15.46 11.63
N LEU A 131 -4.24 -16.35 12.59
CA LEU A 131 -4.83 -17.66 12.31
C LEU A 131 -6.21 -17.52 11.63
N GLY A 132 -7.01 -16.54 12.05
CA GLY A 132 -8.29 -16.19 11.44
C GLY A 132 -8.22 -15.71 9.97
N LEU A 133 -7.06 -15.32 9.45
CA LEU A 133 -6.88 -14.99 8.03
C LEU A 133 -6.67 -16.22 7.15
N VAL A 134 -6.43 -17.39 7.73
CA VAL A 134 -6.02 -18.62 7.02
C VAL A 134 -6.82 -19.88 7.38
N ARG A 135 -7.76 -19.82 8.33
CA ARG A 135 -8.77 -20.88 8.58
C ARG A 135 -9.71 -21.04 7.36
N LEU A 136 -10.18 -22.25 7.08
CA LEU A 136 -11.20 -22.50 6.05
C LEU A 136 -12.57 -21.88 6.40
N SER A 137 -12.91 -21.90 7.69
CA SER A 137 -14.18 -21.42 8.22
C SER A 137 -13.99 -20.88 9.64
N ASN A 138 -14.93 -20.05 10.10
CA ASN A 138 -15.15 -19.87 11.55
C ASN A 138 -16.02 -21.02 12.11
N ASP A 139 -16.81 -21.66 11.25
CA ASP A 139 -17.62 -22.83 11.54
C ASP A 139 -16.77 -24.11 11.61
N ASN A 140 -16.17 -24.30 12.79
CA ASN A 140 -15.68 -25.55 13.41
C ASN A 140 -15.24 -26.70 12.47
N PRO A 141 -13.95 -27.10 12.43
CA PRO A 141 -13.06 -27.13 13.59
C PRO A 141 -12.25 -25.86 13.82
N VAL A 142 -12.40 -25.30 15.02
CA VAL A 142 -11.49 -24.25 15.49
C VAL A 142 -10.15 -24.89 15.86
N VAL A 143 -9.23 -24.90 14.90
CA VAL A 143 -7.78 -25.02 15.13
C VAL A 143 -7.30 -23.71 15.76
N THR A 144 -6.76 -23.75 16.99
CA THR A 144 -6.39 -22.58 17.80
C THR A 144 -4.88 -22.39 17.88
N ASN A 145 -4.43 -21.24 18.40
CA ASN A 145 -3.04 -21.01 18.77
C ASN A 145 -2.50 -21.91 19.91
N ALA A 146 -3.34 -22.72 20.56
CA ALA A 146 -2.88 -23.80 21.43
C ALA A 146 -2.54 -25.08 20.64
N ASP A 147 -3.07 -25.22 19.43
CA ASP A 147 -2.87 -26.37 18.55
C ASP A 147 -1.72 -26.17 17.55
N VAL A 148 -1.47 -24.92 17.14
CA VAL A 148 -0.47 -24.55 16.12
C VAL A 148 0.48 -23.45 16.58
N THR A 149 1.69 -23.46 16.01
CA THR A 149 2.64 -22.34 16.00
C THR A 149 2.61 -21.68 14.62
N ILE A 150 2.54 -20.36 14.60
CA ILE A 150 2.58 -19.53 13.39
C ILE A 150 3.89 -18.75 13.38
N SER A 151 4.60 -18.79 12.26
CA SER A 151 5.88 -18.10 12.07
C SER A 151 5.91 -17.36 10.73
N LEU A 152 6.63 -16.24 10.65
CA LEU A 152 6.80 -15.46 9.42
C LEU A 152 8.30 -15.30 9.13
N ASN A 153 8.76 -15.83 8.01
CA ASN A 153 10.16 -15.76 7.58
C ASN A 153 10.24 -15.57 6.06
N ASN A 154 11.11 -14.69 5.56
CA ASN A 154 11.29 -14.43 4.12
C ASN A 154 9.98 -14.28 3.33
N ASN A 155 9.02 -13.53 3.88
CA ASN A 155 7.69 -13.32 3.32
C ASN A 155 6.81 -14.59 3.18
N GLN A 156 7.18 -15.70 3.82
CA GLN A 156 6.36 -16.90 3.98
C GLN A 156 5.83 -17.01 5.41
N LEU A 157 4.51 -17.09 5.56
CA LEU A 157 3.82 -17.35 6.82
C LEU A 157 3.55 -18.85 6.91
N THR A 158 4.23 -19.53 7.81
CA THR A 158 4.13 -20.98 8.02
C THR A 158 3.31 -21.27 9.26
N VAL A 159 2.24 -22.06 9.09
CA VAL A 159 1.46 -22.65 10.18
C VAL A 159 1.84 -24.12 10.31
N ALA A 160 2.22 -24.55 11.51
CA ALA A 160 2.56 -25.93 11.83
C ALA A 160 2.01 -26.30 13.22
N PRO A 161 1.76 -27.58 13.55
CA PRO A 161 1.30 -27.97 14.88
C PRO A 161 2.31 -27.57 15.97
N VAL A 162 1.82 -27.33 17.20
CA VAL A 162 2.72 -27.23 18.35
C VAL A 162 3.53 -28.51 18.54
N SER A 163 4.75 -28.40 19.05
CA SER A 163 5.64 -29.56 19.25
C SER A 163 4.97 -30.60 20.15
N GLY A 164 4.85 -31.84 19.67
CA GLY A 164 4.16 -32.92 20.37
C GLY A 164 2.64 -32.95 20.22
N SER A 165 2.04 -32.13 19.35
CA SER A 165 0.60 -32.18 19.05
C SER A 165 0.19 -33.56 18.52
N THR A 166 -0.77 -34.21 19.20
CA THR A 166 -1.45 -35.42 18.69
C THR A 166 -2.68 -35.08 17.84
N ARG A 167 -3.13 -33.82 17.88
CA ARG A 167 -4.40 -33.38 17.26
C ARG A 167 -4.25 -33.12 15.76
N TYR A 168 -3.14 -32.50 15.36
CA TYR A 168 -2.85 -32.09 13.98
C TYR A 168 -1.44 -32.47 13.53
N GLN A 169 -1.26 -32.66 12.22
CA GLN A 169 0.01 -32.94 11.55
C GLN A 169 0.12 -32.15 10.22
N GLY A 170 1.27 -32.26 9.54
CA GLY A 170 1.55 -31.50 8.32
C GLY A 170 1.94 -30.04 8.61
N SER A 171 1.91 -29.19 7.58
CA SER A 171 2.13 -27.74 7.69
C SER A 171 1.55 -27.05 6.45
N VAL A 172 1.08 -25.82 6.59
CA VAL A 172 0.59 -24.99 5.48
C VAL A 172 1.42 -23.70 5.41
N VAL A 173 1.83 -23.31 4.20
CA VAL A 173 2.75 -22.18 3.96
C VAL A 173 2.08 -21.18 3.01
N TYR A 174 1.99 -19.93 3.46
CA TYR A 174 1.36 -18.83 2.75
C TYR A 174 2.40 -17.83 2.26
N ASN A 175 2.36 -17.49 0.98
CA ASN A 175 3.11 -16.34 0.48
C ASN A 175 2.41 -15.04 0.94
N VAL A 176 3.16 -14.12 1.52
CA VAL A 176 2.67 -12.84 2.05
C VAL A 176 3.35 -11.71 1.30
N ALA A 177 2.61 -10.71 0.82
CA ALA A 177 3.17 -9.62 0.04
C ALA A 177 4.36 -8.90 0.75
N PRO A 178 5.44 -8.52 0.04
CA PRO A 178 6.45 -7.60 0.56
C PRO A 178 5.85 -6.26 1.05
N GLN A 179 6.42 -5.70 2.12
CA GLN A 179 6.01 -4.40 2.66
C GLN A 179 6.69 -3.26 1.89
N LEU A 180 5.94 -2.20 1.53
CA LEU A 180 6.50 -1.01 0.86
C LEU A 180 7.73 -0.40 1.57
N PRO A 181 7.78 -0.27 2.92
CA PRO A 181 8.99 0.11 3.66
C PRO A 181 10.27 -0.68 3.31
N ASN A 182 10.16 -1.91 2.82
CA ASN A 182 11.33 -2.75 2.51
C ASN A 182 11.90 -2.49 1.10
N VAL A 183 11.07 -2.01 0.16
CA VAL A 183 11.37 -1.86 -1.28
C VAL A 183 11.43 -0.40 -1.76
N LEU A 184 10.97 0.54 -0.93
CA LEU A 184 11.14 1.97 -1.10
C LEU A 184 12.28 2.51 -0.20
N LYS A 185 12.67 3.78 -0.38
CA LYS A 185 13.73 4.43 0.41
C LYS A 185 13.32 4.56 1.89
N PRO A 186 14.26 4.49 2.85
CA PRO A 186 13.95 4.62 4.27
C PRO A 186 13.44 6.03 4.61
N ALA A 187 12.14 6.17 4.89
CA ALA A 187 11.51 7.47 5.15
C ALA A 187 12.09 8.24 6.34
N ALA A 188 12.64 7.54 7.33
CA ALA A 188 13.29 8.16 8.49
C ALA A 188 14.53 9.02 8.13
N THR A 189 15.20 8.72 7.01
CA THR A 189 16.41 9.43 6.55
C THR A 189 16.28 10.01 5.14
N THR A 190 15.10 9.92 4.52
CA THR A 190 14.86 10.37 3.14
C THR A 190 13.90 11.57 3.15
N GLN A 191 14.40 12.74 2.77
CA GLN A 191 13.55 13.85 2.35
C GLN A 191 13.29 13.75 0.84
N ILE A 192 12.10 14.14 0.41
CA ILE A 192 11.71 14.15 -1.01
C ILE A 192 11.48 15.60 -1.46
N GLU A 193 12.17 16.02 -2.51
CA GLU A 193 11.92 17.29 -3.19
C GLU A 193 11.02 17.05 -4.41
N LEU A 194 9.92 17.81 -4.52
CA LEU A 194 9.00 17.78 -5.65
C LEU A 194 9.00 19.11 -6.39
N ALA A 195 9.18 19.06 -7.70
CA ALA A 195 8.99 20.18 -8.62
C ALA A 195 7.49 20.49 -8.81
N GLU A 196 7.16 21.66 -9.35
CA GLU A 196 5.76 22.14 -9.38
C GLU A 196 4.85 21.29 -10.30
N ASN A 197 5.40 20.75 -11.39
CA ASN A 197 4.72 19.77 -12.25
C ASN A 197 4.48 18.41 -11.56
N GLU A 198 5.33 18.04 -10.60
CA GLU A 198 5.17 16.81 -9.82
C GLU A 198 4.19 17.00 -8.66
N ARG A 199 4.14 18.20 -8.07
CA ARG A 199 3.13 18.57 -7.05
C ARG A 199 1.71 18.58 -7.60
N THR A 200 1.57 18.89 -8.90
CA THR A 200 0.30 18.84 -9.63
C THR A 200 0.02 17.47 -10.27
N ASN A 201 1.05 16.65 -10.55
CA ASN A 201 0.91 15.28 -11.03
C ASN A 201 1.73 14.27 -10.20
N LEU A 202 1.19 13.91 -9.02
CA LEU A 202 1.85 13.04 -8.04
C LEU A 202 1.97 11.58 -8.50
N GLN A 203 1.05 11.11 -9.33
CA GLN A 203 0.98 9.72 -9.80
C GLN A 203 1.82 9.53 -11.08
N SER A 204 3.07 9.98 -11.03
CA SER A 204 3.98 10.04 -12.18
C SER A 204 5.32 9.37 -11.90
N GLN A 205 6.00 8.91 -12.96
CA GLN A 205 7.18 8.05 -12.81
C GLN A 205 8.35 8.77 -12.11
N SER A 206 8.55 10.08 -12.34
CA SER A 206 9.62 10.82 -11.67
C SER A 206 9.43 10.92 -10.15
N VAL A 207 8.18 10.99 -9.68
CA VAL A 207 7.85 10.94 -8.25
C VAL A 207 8.10 9.56 -7.67
N LEU A 208 7.76 8.49 -8.41
CA LEU A 208 8.05 7.10 -8.03
C LEU A 208 9.57 6.82 -7.98
N ASP A 209 10.34 7.29 -8.97
CA ASP A 209 11.80 7.11 -9.00
C ASP A 209 12.51 7.83 -7.85
N LYS A 210 11.96 8.96 -7.39
CA LYS A 210 12.44 9.67 -6.19
C LYS A 210 12.28 8.86 -4.90
N ILE A 211 11.33 7.92 -4.81
CA ILE A 211 11.07 7.09 -3.63
C ILE A 211 11.54 5.62 -3.76
N LYS A 212 11.92 5.13 -4.95
CA LYS A 212 12.43 3.75 -5.15
C LYS A 212 13.79 3.53 -4.46
N LYS A 213 13.95 2.42 -3.72
CA LYS A 213 15.17 2.10 -2.96
C LYS A 213 16.41 1.88 -3.85
N ALA A 214 16.20 1.32 -5.03
CA ALA A 214 17.15 1.13 -6.12
C ALA A 214 16.37 1.16 -7.44
N THR A 215 17.06 1.38 -8.56
CA THR A 215 16.47 1.37 -9.92
C THR A 215 15.70 0.08 -10.20
N ASP A 216 16.21 -1.04 -9.68
CA ASP A 216 15.71 -2.40 -9.90
C ASP A 216 14.44 -2.72 -9.06
N SER A 217 13.99 -1.79 -8.21
CA SER A 217 12.81 -1.98 -7.38
C SER A 217 11.57 -2.12 -8.25
N GLN A 218 10.96 -3.31 -8.23
CA GLN A 218 9.87 -3.72 -9.13
C GLN A 218 8.54 -3.01 -8.86
N VAL A 219 8.45 -2.12 -7.86
CA VAL A 219 7.24 -1.33 -7.59
C VAL A 219 6.87 -0.47 -8.81
N GLN A 220 5.63 -0.56 -9.27
CA GLN A 220 5.11 0.19 -10.41
C GLN A 220 4.08 1.25 -9.99
N LEU A 221 3.65 2.12 -10.91
CA LEU A 221 2.57 3.09 -10.63
C LEU A 221 1.20 2.43 -10.43
N GLU A 222 1.03 1.17 -10.85
CA GLU A 222 -0.15 0.34 -10.59
C GLU A 222 -0.13 -0.37 -9.22
N ASP A 223 1.02 -0.38 -8.52
CA ASP A 223 1.14 -0.91 -7.16
C ASP A 223 0.74 0.09 -6.08
N VAL A 224 0.88 1.39 -6.34
CA VAL A 224 0.83 2.42 -5.28
C VAL A 224 -0.09 3.58 -5.62
N LYS A 225 -0.71 4.17 -4.60
CA LYS A 225 -1.32 5.49 -4.64
C LYS A 225 -0.40 6.49 -3.96
N ILE A 226 -0.06 7.57 -4.67
CA ILE A 226 0.80 8.64 -4.16
C ILE A 226 -0.05 9.89 -3.86
N THR A 227 0.00 10.40 -2.63
CA THR A 227 -0.81 11.54 -2.17
C THR A 227 -0.03 12.48 -1.25
N LEU A 228 -0.31 13.78 -1.36
CA LEU A 228 0.14 14.77 -0.40
C LEU A 228 -0.74 14.77 0.85
N ILE A 229 -0.12 14.83 2.03
CA ILE A 229 -0.81 14.94 3.33
C ILE A 229 -0.12 16.01 4.20
N ASP A 230 -0.67 16.27 5.39
CA ASP A 230 -0.13 17.24 6.36
C ASP A 230 0.11 18.63 5.74
N ASN A 231 -0.95 19.22 5.18
CA ASN A 231 -0.91 20.51 4.48
C ASN A 231 0.20 20.60 3.40
N ASN A 232 0.36 19.52 2.63
CA ASN A 232 1.39 19.36 1.59
C ASN A 232 2.85 19.36 2.08
N LYS A 233 3.08 19.03 3.37
CA LYS A 233 4.41 18.87 3.98
C LYS A 233 4.94 17.44 3.92
N LYS A 234 4.09 16.46 3.62
CA LYS A 234 4.43 15.03 3.57
C LYS A 234 3.87 14.35 2.32
N LEU A 235 4.60 13.34 1.84
CA LEU A 235 4.23 12.49 0.72
C LEU A 235 3.92 11.09 1.24
N GLN A 236 2.64 10.69 1.16
CA GLN A 236 2.19 9.35 1.48
C GLN A 236 2.21 8.48 0.22
N VAL A 237 2.69 7.25 0.37
CA VAL A 237 2.76 6.23 -0.68
C VAL A 237 2.15 4.96 -0.10
N LYS A 238 0.99 4.56 -0.61
CA LYS A 238 0.18 3.47 -0.05
C LYS A 238 -0.06 2.38 -1.09
N ALA A 239 0.08 1.12 -0.70
CA ALA A 239 -0.19 0.00 -1.60
C ALA A 239 -1.67 -0.02 -2.02
N LEU A 240 -1.92 -0.29 -3.29
CA LEU A 240 -3.25 -0.54 -3.84
C LEU A 240 -3.70 -1.98 -3.54
N ALA A 241 -5.00 -2.22 -3.47
CA ALA A 241 -5.55 -3.56 -3.15
C ALA A 241 -5.24 -4.62 -4.21
N THR A 242 -4.81 -4.21 -5.41
CA THR A 242 -4.35 -5.05 -6.53
C THR A 242 -2.84 -5.26 -6.55
N SER A 243 -2.09 -4.65 -5.64
CA SER A 243 -0.63 -4.62 -5.65
C SER A 243 -0.01 -5.95 -5.20
N SER A 244 1.22 -6.21 -5.67
CA SER A 244 2.10 -7.24 -5.09
C SER A 244 2.74 -6.82 -3.76
N TYR A 245 2.41 -5.64 -3.23
CA TYR A 245 2.95 -5.07 -2.00
C TYR A 245 1.84 -4.74 -0.98
N GLN A 246 2.23 -4.56 0.28
CA GLN A 246 1.33 -4.16 1.37
C GLN A 246 1.92 -2.98 2.18
N GLY A 247 1.05 -2.31 2.94
CA GLY A 247 1.42 -1.22 3.84
C GLY A 247 1.49 0.15 3.17
N GLU A 248 2.13 1.10 3.85
CA GLU A 248 2.36 2.47 3.38
C GLU A 248 3.67 3.06 3.90
N VAL A 249 4.15 4.12 3.25
CA VAL A 249 5.34 4.89 3.61
C VAL A 249 5.00 6.38 3.55
N ILE A 250 5.44 7.15 4.56
CA ILE A 250 5.20 8.60 4.64
C ILE A 250 6.55 9.31 4.71
N TYR A 251 6.89 10.04 3.64
CA TYR A 251 8.10 10.87 3.57
C TYR A 251 7.83 12.30 4.02
N ASN A 252 8.82 12.92 4.66
CA ASN A 252 8.83 14.37 4.81
C ASN A 252 9.26 15.02 3.48
N LEU A 253 8.53 16.06 3.05
CA LEU A 253 8.93 16.82 1.88
C LEU A 253 9.95 17.89 2.27
N GLN A 254 10.99 17.99 1.45
CA GLN A 254 11.88 19.15 1.51
C GLN A 254 11.10 20.37 1.03
N GLN A 255 11.05 21.40 1.87
CA GLN A 255 10.50 22.70 1.48
C GLN A 255 11.59 23.46 0.72
N ALA A 256 11.27 23.94 -0.47
CA ALA A 256 12.14 24.88 -1.16
C ALA A 256 12.31 26.13 -0.29
N GLN A 257 13.55 26.62 -0.16
CA GLN A 257 13.80 27.93 0.45
C GLN A 257 13.24 28.99 -0.48
N ALA A 258 12.10 29.57 -0.12
CA ALA A 258 11.52 30.69 -0.86
C ALA A 258 12.55 31.84 -0.96
N SER A 259 12.78 32.31 -2.18
CA SER A 259 13.83 33.29 -2.46
C SER A 259 13.46 34.66 -1.88
N GLU A 260 14.42 35.37 -1.29
CA GLU A 260 14.19 36.75 -0.86
C GLU A 260 13.76 37.60 -2.07
N LEU A 261 12.67 38.35 -1.94
CA LEU A 261 12.13 39.20 -3.02
C LEU A 261 13.19 40.23 -3.52
N SER A 262 14.10 40.63 -2.65
CA SER A 262 15.27 41.48 -2.96
C SER A 262 16.27 40.86 -3.95
N ASN A 263 16.28 39.53 -4.10
CA ASN A 263 17.19 38.82 -5.01
C ASN A 263 16.67 38.81 -6.46
N VAL A 264 15.35 38.81 -6.66
CA VAL A 264 14.70 38.78 -7.98
C VAL A 264 14.21 40.14 -8.46
N LEU A 265 13.98 41.09 -7.55
CA LEU A 265 13.76 42.49 -7.90
C LEU A 265 15.09 43.24 -8.11
N GLU A 266 15.11 44.25 -8.98
CA GLU A 266 16.30 45.04 -9.29
C GLU A 266 16.90 45.71 -8.04
N PRO A 267 18.23 45.73 -7.89
CA PRO A 267 18.94 46.59 -6.94
C PRO A 267 19.00 48.03 -7.49
N SER A 268 17.83 48.61 -7.78
CA SER A 268 17.68 50.04 -8.10
C SER A 268 18.47 50.86 -7.06
N THR A 269 19.35 51.73 -7.55
CA THR A 269 20.39 52.39 -6.73
C THR A 269 19.79 53.10 -5.54
N VAL A 270 20.44 53.08 -4.38
CA VAL A 270 19.89 53.71 -3.16
C VAL A 270 19.83 55.23 -3.36
N PRO A 271 18.66 55.89 -3.23
CA PRO A 271 17.34 55.35 -2.89
C PRO A 271 16.59 54.73 -4.10
N ARG A 272 16.13 53.47 -3.96
CA ARG A 272 15.36 52.72 -4.97
C ARG A 272 14.22 53.58 -5.52
N LYS A 273 14.02 53.63 -6.84
CA LYS A 273 12.97 54.44 -7.48
C LYS A 273 12.22 53.71 -8.58
N VAL A 274 10.93 54.05 -8.74
CA VAL A 274 10.08 53.73 -9.90
C VAL A 274 9.52 55.02 -10.50
N THR A 275 9.34 55.04 -11.82
CA THR A 275 8.83 56.21 -12.55
C THR A 275 7.36 56.00 -12.92
N LEU A 276 6.50 56.98 -12.63
CA LEU A 276 5.07 56.91 -12.91
C LEU A 276 4.57 58.14 -13.70
N PRO A 277 3.61 57.98 -14.64
CA PRO A 277 3.15 59.05 -15.52
C PRO A 277 2.21 60.06 -14.83
N SER A 278 1.45 59.62 -13.83
CA SER A 278 0.55 60.46 -13.02
C SER A 278 0.56 60.02 -11.55
N LEU A 279 0.29 60.96 -10.63
CA LEU A 279 0.00 60.65 -9.22
C LEU A 279 -1.50 60.42 -8.95
N GLU A 280 -2.35 60.71 -9.94
CA GLU A 280 -3.79 60.47 -9.86
C GLU A 280 -4.09 59.00 -10.18
N ASN A 281 -4.84 58.35 -9.27
CA ASN A 281 -5.26 56.95 -9.30
C ASN A 281 -4.12 55.92 -9.47
N LEU A 282 -3.21 55.88 -8.50
CA LEU A 282 -2.06 54.96 -8.48
C LEU A 282 -2.46 53.47 -8.43
N ASP A 283 -3.54 53.08 -7.76
CA ASP A 283 -3.85 51.68 -7.41
C ASP A 283 -4.47 50.82 -8.54
N THR A 284 -4.38 51.27 -9.80
CA THR A 284 -4.91 50.49 -10.94
C THR A 284 -4.02 49.29 -11.29
N GLU A 285 -4.60 48.20 -11.78
CA GLU A 285 -3.84 47.03 -12.26
C GLU A 285 -2.85 47.38 -13.38
N ALA A 286 -3.16 48.37 -14.22
CA ALA A 286 -2.24 48.89 -15.22
C ALA A 286 -0.98 49.52 -14.59
N ASN A 287 -1.14 50.32 -13.53
CA ASN A 287 -0.02 50.91 -12.80
C ASN A 287 0.76 49.87 -11.99
N LYS A 288 0.07 48.89 -11.38
CA LYS A 288 0.72 47.75 -10.69
C LYS A 288 1.59 46.94 -11.66
N LYS A 289 1.08 46.65 -12.87
CA LYS A 289 1.83 45.99 -13.94
C LYS A 289 3.02 46.84 -14.41
N ALA A 290 2.82 48.13 -14.65
CA ALA A 290 3.88 49.05 -15.06
C ALA A 290 4.96 49.31 -13.98
N VAL A 291 4.62 49.16 -12.69
CA VAL A 291 5.60 49.07 -11.60
C VAL A 291 6.39 47.77 -11.72
N LEU A 292 5.71 46.62 -11.80
CA LEU A 292 6.36 45.31 -11.82
C LEU A 292 7.35 45.16 -12.99
N GLU A 293 6.96 45.64 -14.17
CA GLU A 293 7.79 45.69 -15.39
C GLU A 293 9.04 46.59 -15.27
N GLN A 294 9.07 47.53 -14.33
CA GLN A 294 10.24 48.38 -14.04
C GLN A 294 11.20 47.78 -12.99
N ILE A 295 10.78 46.76 -12.23
CA ILE A 295 11.52 46.29 -11.05
C ILE A 295 11.85 44.81 -11.04
N ALA A 296 11.24 43.98 -11.89
CA ALA A 296 11.62 42.57 -11.99
C ALA A 296 12.87 42.43 -12.87
N LYS A 297 13.90 41.71 -12.38
CA LYS A 297 15.13 41.46 -13.15
C LYS A 297 14.91 40.62 -14.42
N ASP A 298 13.85 39.83 -14.42
CA ASP A 298 13.43 38.92 -15.47
C ASP A 298 11.90 38.78 -15.44
N GLN A 299 11.32 38.07 -16.41
CA GLN A 299 9.87 37.86 -16.50
C GLN A 299 9.37 36.72 -15.59
N THR A 300 10.09 36.35 -14.53
CA THR A 300 9.65 35.27 -13.60
C THR A 300 8.61 35.73 -12.58
N LEU A 301 8.47 37.04 -12.37
CA LEU A 301 7.64 37.63 -11.32
C LEU A 301 6.35 38.20 -11.90
N THR A 302 5.19 37.74 -11.39
CA THR A 302 3.87 38.15 -11.89
C THR A 302 3.03 38.84 -10.80
N LEU A 303 1.94 39.48 -11.19
CA LEU A 303 0.95 40.02 -10.23
C LEU A 303 0.22 38.93 -9.44
N ASN A 304 0.40 37.64 -9.74
CA ASN A 304 -0.08 36.55 -8.89
C ASN A 304 0.88 36.30 -7.70
N ASP A 305 2.17 36.63 -7.84
CA ASP A 305 3.20 36.38 -6.84
C ASP A 305 3.26 37.45 -5.74
N VAL A 306 2.94 38.70 -6.09
CA VAL A 306 3.08 39.87 -5.22
C VAL A 306 1.81 40.71 -5.09
N THR A 307 1.71 41.40 -3.97
CA THR A 307 0.81 42.52 -3.74
C THR A 307 1.62 43.81 -3.83
N ILE A 308 1.14 44.75 -4.64
CA ILE A 308 1.74 46.07 -4.84
C ILE A 308 0.80 47.12 -4.22
N THR A 309 1.31 47.93 -3.29
CA THR A 309 0.53 49.00 -2.62
C THR A 309 1.25 50.33 -2.70
N PHE A 310 0.48 51.41 -2.84
CA PHE A 310 1.00 52.77 -3.05
C PHE A 310 0.72 53.65 -1.82
N ASP A 311 1.78 54.19 -1.22
CA ASP A 311 1.71 55.16 -0.13
C ASP A 311 1.92 56.56 -0.72
N ASN A 312 0.81 57.25 -1.00
CA ASN A 312 0.85 58.57 -1.62
C ASN A 312 1.40 59.64 -0.68
N ASP A 313 1.31 59.47 0.64
CA ASP A 313 1.79 60.47 1.60
C ASP A 313 3.31 60.39 1.76
N LYS A 314 3.85 59.18 1.85
CA LYS A 314 5.31 58.93 1.91
C LYS A 314 5.97 58.92 0.53
N LYS A 315 5.19 58.98 -0.55
CA LYS A 315 5.62 58.82 -1.95
C LYS A 315 6.41 57.53 -2.18
N THR A 316 5.89 56.40 -1.69
CA THR A 316 6.51 55.09 -1.87
C THR A 316 5.57 54.05 -2.48
N VAL A 317 6.17 53.01 -3.07
CA VAL A 317 5.50 51.79 -3.49
C VAL A 317 6.06 50.63 -2.68
N THR A 318 5.20 49.89 -2.01
CA THR A 318 5.53 48.61 -1.37
C THR A 318 5.23 47.48 -2.34
N VAL A 319 6.17 46.55 -2.45
CA VAL A 319 5.97 45.25 -3.11
C VAL A 319 6.24 44.17 -2.09
N ALA A 320 5.22 43.39 -1.76
CA ALA A 320 5.29 42.31 -0.78
C ALA A 320 4.81 41.00 -1.41
N THR A 321 5.38 39.88 -1.00
CA THR A 321 4.90 38.56 -1.44
C THR A 321 3.52 38.26 -0.91
N LYS A 322 2.64 37.71 -1.76
CA LYS A 322 1.35 37.15 -1.31
C LYS A 322 1.60 35.91 -0.47
N GLU A 323 0.93 35.77 0.67
CA GLU A 323 1.11 34.63 1.59
C GLU A 323 0.78 33.27 0.94
N GLU A 324 0.05 33.28 -0.17
CA GLU A 324 -0.30 32.08 -0.94
C GLU A 324 0.84 31.56 -1.84
N THR A 325 1.91 32.34 -2.06
CA THR A 325 2.99 31.97 -2.99
C THR A 325 4.23 31.41 -2.29
N LYS A 326 4.74 30.29 -2.82
CA LYS A 326 5.85 29.51 -2.21
C LYS A 326 7.23 29.84 -2.78
N ASN A 327 7.26 30.66 -3.84
CA ASN A 327 8.46 30.91 -4.65
C ASN A 327 9.35 31.98 -4.01
N PHE A 328 8.72 32.98 -3.38
CA PHE A 328 9.38 34.19 -2.87
C PHE A 328 8.94 34.48 -1.44
N LYS A 329 9.72 35.28 -0.72
CA LYS A 329 9.32 35.84 0.58
C LYS A 329 9.83 37.27 0.77
N GLY A 330 9.15 38.02 1.64
CA GLY A 330 9.59 39.34 2.11
C GLY A 330 8.96 40.52 1.37
N GLN A 331 9.53 41.71 1.61
CA GLN A 331 9.01 43.00 1.16
C GLN A 331 10.15 43.90 0.66
N VAL A 332 9.89 44.66 -0.39
CA VAL A 332 10.80 45.72 -0.88
C VAL A 332 10.00 47.02 -1.06
N VAL A 333 10.62 48.15 -0.70
CA VAL A 333 10.01 49.48 -0.81
C VAL A 333 10.81 50.33 -1.81
N TYR A 334 10.09 51.01 -2.70
CA TYR A 334 10.61 51.93 -3.72
C TYR A 334 10.06 53.34 -3.47
N GLY A 335 10.84 54.38 -3.76
CA GLY A 335 10.33 55.75 -3.88
C GLY A 335 9.66 55.98 -5.23
N ILE A 336 8.63 56.82 -5.25
CA ILE A 336 7.98 57.28 -6.49
C ILE A 336 8.74 58.49 -7.02
N GLN A 337 9.18 58.44 -8.27
CA GLN A 337 9.59 59.63 -9.02
C GLN A 337 8.55 59.91 -10.12
N GLN A 338 8.12 61.17 -10.22
CA GLN A 338 7.25 61.59 -11.32
C GLN A 338 8.09 61.67 -12.61
N ALA A 339 7.54 61.21 -13.74
CA ALA A 339 8.11 61.56 -15.04
C ALA A 339 8.12 63.10 -15.20
N PRO A 340 9.13 63.71 -15.84
CA PRO A 340 9.09 65.14 -16.14
C PRO A 340 7.83 65.43 -16.98
N PRO A 341 7.07 66.50 -16.69
CA PRO A 341 5.86 66.81 -17.42
C PRO A 341 6.19 66.96 -18.90
N SER A 342 5.46 66.22 -19.75
CA SER A 342 5.70 66.17 -21.19
C SER A 342 5.68 67.56 -21.79
N SER A 343 6.86 68.13 -22.01
CA SER A 343 7.00 69.44 -22.65
C SER A 343 6.36 69.36 -24.02
N ILE A 344 5.39 70.25 -24.28
CA ILE A 344 4.69 70.28 -25.57
C ILE A 344 5.71 70.69 -26.63
N LEU A 345 6.29 69.68 -27.28
CA LEU A 345 7.15 69.81 -28.45
C LEU A 345 6.28 70.28 -29.62
N THR A 346 6.18 71.61 -29.75
CA THR A 346 5.89 72.22 -31.04
C THR A 346 6.88 71.67 -32.06
N PRO A 347 6.42 71.23 -33.25
CA PRO A 347 7.28 70.54 -34.20
C PRO A 347 8.40 71.49 -34.67
N PRO A 348 9.67 71.05 -34.72
CA PRO A 348 10.78 71.91 -35.13
C PRO A 348 10.62 72.32 -36.59
N THR A 349 10.47 73.61 -36.83
CA THR A 349 10.50 74.21 -38.16
C THR A 349 11.85 73.93 -38.81
N LYS A 350 11.85 73.27 -39.98
CA LYS A 350 13.08 72.99 -40.74
C LYS A 350 13.69 74.29 -41.27
N THR A 351 14.80 74.71 -40.65
CA THR A 351 15.74 75.68 -41.24
C THR A 351 17.13 75.03 -41.35
N TYR A 352 17.55 74.79 -42.59
CA TYR A 352 18.92 74.39 -42.90
C TYR A 352 19.85 75.62 -42.86
N PHE A 353 21.00 75.51 -42.22
CA PHE A 353 22.23 76.18 -42.65
C PHE A 353 23.44 75.24 -42.41
N TRP A 354 24.59 75.54 -43.02
CA TRP A 354 25.59 74.55 -43.43
C TRP A 354 27.04 74.99 -43.11
N SER A 355 27.97 74.03 -43.19
CA SER A 355 29.44 74.21 -43.26
C SER A 355 30.12 74.72 -41.96
N TRP A 356 31.32 74.28 -41.57
CA TRP A 356 32.31 73.31 -42.10
C TRP A 356 33.23 72.91 -40.90
N THR A 357 34.26 72.05 -40.93
CA THR A 357 35.10 71.34 -41.94
C THR A 357 35.60 70.03 -41.24
N LEU A 358 36.40 69.07 -41.75
CA LEU A 358 37.11 68.74 -43.01
C LEU A 358 37.24 67.19 -43.07
N LEU A 359 37.72 66.62 -44.19
CA LEU A 359 38.00 65.19 -44.38
C LEU A 359 39.31 64.99 -45.18
N ILE A 360 40.04 63.90 -44.94
CA ILE A 360 41.19 63.46 -45.76
C ILE A 360 41.09 61.95 -46.05
N VAL A 361 41.32 61.58 -47.31
CA VAL A 361 41.47 60.21 -47.84
C VAL A 361 42.56 60.24 -48.91
N LEU A 362 43.34 59.15 -49.07
CA LEU A 362 44.25 58.97 -50.21
C LEU A 362 44.24 57.52 -50.71
N VAL A 363 44.38 57.32 -52.03
CA VAL A 363 44.31 56.01 -52.71
C VAL A 363 45.34 55.95 -53.86
N VAL A 364 46.06 54.82 -53.96
CA VAL A 364 46.99 54.44 -55.06
C VAL A 364 46.91 52.89 -55.14
N ALA A 365 46.22 52.27 -56.11
CA ALA A 365 46.63 51.92 -57.51
C ALA A 365 47.51 50.64 -57.62
N LEU A 366 47.44 49.77 -58.65
CA LEU A 366 46.55 49.58 -59.82
C LEU A 366 46.78 48.18 -60.49
N ILE A 367 45.80 47.68 -61.27
CA ILE A 367 45.89 46.88 -62.53
C ILE A 367 46.29 45.37 -62.54
N SER A 368 45.46 44.59 -63.28
CA SER A 368 45.68 43.27 -63.94
C SER A 368 45.86 41.99 -63.10
N GLY A 369 45.41 40.81 -63.55
CA GLY A 369 44.53 40.50 -64.70
C GLY A 369 44.57 39.01 -65.16
N SER A 370 43.44 38.47 -65.64
CA SER A 370 43.27 37.11 -66.22
C SER A 370 43.50 35.92 -65.24
N GLY A 371 43.00 34.69 -65.48
CA GLY A 371 41.99 34.20 -66.44
C GLY A 371 41.94 32.66 -66.56
N TYR A 372 40.76 32.11 -66.86
CA TYR A 372 40.47 30.76 -67.42
C TYR A 372 40.59 29.45 -66.58
N TYR A 373 39.43 28.78 -66.43
CA TYR A 373 39.10 27.32 -66.52
C TYR A 373 40.04 26.18 -66.04
N TYR A 374 39.49 25.25 -65.25
CA TYR A 374 39.17 23.81 -65.54
C TYR A 374 38.77 23.15 -64.18
N ALA A 375 37.77 22.28 -63.94
CA ALA A 375 36.78 21.47 -64.67
C ALA A 375 36.95 19.93 -64.50
N GLN A 376 36.16 19.37 -63.56
CA GLN A 376 35.76 17.95 -63.34
C GLN A 376 36.77 16.85 -62.91
N GLY A 377 36.31 15.97 -62.00
CA GLY A 377 36.99 14.74 -61.56
C GLY A 377 36.08 13.75 -60.78
N LYS A 378 35.65 12.67 -61.44
CA LYS A 378 34.74 11.56 -61.01
C LYS A 378 35.02 10.99 -59.59
N LYS A 379 34.01 10.78 -58.72
CA LYS A 379 33.09 9.62 -58.57
C LYS A 379 33.72 8.24 -58.20
N ASN A 380 33.63 7.87 -56.90
CA ASN A 380 33.35 6.52 -56.31
C ASN A 380 34.29 5.30 -56.62
N PRO A 381 34.21 4.15 -55.89
CA PRO A 381 33.36 3.78 -54.74
C PRO A 381 34.01 3.06 -53.52
N ASN A 382 33.19 2.91 -52.47
CA ASN A 382 33.09 1.83 -51.45
C ASN A 382 33.75 0.46 -51.80
N PRO A 383 34.29 -0.31 -50.83
CA PRO A 383 33.42 -1.24 -50.08
C PRO A 383 33.76 -1.52 -48.59
N LYS A 384 32.73 -1.39 -47.73
CA LYS A 384 32.17 -2.38 -46.76
C LYS A 384 33.06 -3.24 -45.82
N SER A 385 32.39 -3.71 -44.75
CA SER A 385 32.50 -5.05 -44.11
C SER A 385 33.56 -5.21 -42.99
N THR A 386 33.30 -5.89 -41.86
CA THR A 386 32.03 -6.48 -41.34
C THR A 386 32.05 -6.68 -39.82
N LYS A 387 30.85 -6.65 -39.20
CA LYS A 387 30.37 -7.52 -38.09
C LYS A 387 31.39 -8.23 -37.19
N ARG A 388 31.17 -8.14 -35.87
CA ARG A 388 30.33 -9.17 -35.24
C ARG A 388 29.20 -8.55 -34.44
#